data_AF-A0A673U7Z2-F1
#
_entry.id   AF-A0A673U7Z2-F1
#
_cell.length_a   1.000
_cell.length_b   1.000
_cell.length_c   1.000
_cell.angle_alpha   90.00
_cell.angle_beta   90.00
_cell.angle_gamma   90.00
#
_symmetry.space_group_name_H-M   'P 1'
#
loop_
_entity.id
_entity.type
_entity.pdbx_description
1 polymer ?
#
loop_
_entity_poly.entity_id
_entity_poly.type
_entity_poly.pdbx_seq_one_letter_code
_entity_poly.pdbx_strand_id
1 'polypeptide(L)'
;MDKHFLIASFLFCFIAAVTPLKCITCHLRTRTDRCRRGFDSCTAQKFESCMSLKIFQDNILQLSYMVCQKFCRDLTFDLNNRTYVHKCCKYNYCNSKI
;
A
#
# COMPACT_ATOMS: atom_id res chain seq x y z
N MET A 1 -24.96 -16.41 38.10
CA MET A 1 -25.09 -17.06 36.77
C MET A 1 -24.05 -16.49 35.80
N ASP A 2 -22.83 -16.19 36.27
CA ASP A 2 -21.98 -15.15 35.64
C ASP A 2 -20.60 -15.65 35.18
N LYS A 3 -20.20 -16.85 35.61
CA LYS A 3 -18.86 -17.39 35.33
C LYS A 3 -18.69 -17.81 33.87
N HIS A 4 -19.73 -18.34 33.24
CA HIS A 4 -19.68 -18.74 31.82
C HIS A 4 -19.69 -17.54 30.86
N PHE A 5 -20.35 -16.44 31.23
CA PHE A 5 -20.38 -15.21 30.44
C PHE A 5 -19.01 -14.52 30.42
N LEU A 6 -18.31 -14.48 31.56
CA LEU A 6 -16.95 -13.94 31.66
C LEU A 6 -15.94 -14.76 30.85
N ILE A 7 -16.06 -16.10 30.86
CA ILE A 7 -15.18 -16.99 30.08
C ILE A 7 -15.41 -16.81 28.58
N ALA A 8 -16.68 -16.71 28.14
CA ALA A 8 -17.02 -16.45 26.75
C ALA A 8 -16.51 -15.09 26.26
N SER A 9 -16.61 -14.06 27.12
CA SER A 9 -16.08 -12.72 26.84
C SER A 9 -14.55 -12.68 26.76
N PHE A 10 -13.85 -13.48 27.57
CA PHE A 10 -12.39 -13.55 27.54
C PHE A 10 -11.88 -14.20 26.25
N LEU A 11 -12.58 -15.23 25.76
CA LEU A 11 -12.22 -15.94 24.51
C LEU A 11 -12.43 -15.06 23.27
N PHE A 12 -13.44 -14.20 23.24
CA PHE A 12 -13.71 -13.32 22.09
C PHE A 12 -12.69 -12.19 21.91
N CYS A 13 -12.04 -11.74 22.98
CA CYS A 13 -11.03 -10.66 22.90
C CYS A 13 -9.73 -11.08 22.18
N PHE A 14 -9.43 -12.38 22.09
CA PHE A 14 -8.18 -12.86 21.48
C PHE A 14 -8.27 -13.12 19.97
N ILE A 15 -9.45 -13.05 19.35
CA ILE A 15 -9.66 -13.43 17.93
C ILE A 15 -9.82 -12.22 17.00
N ALA A 16 -9.37 -11.04 17.42
CA ALA A 16 -9.14 -9.95 16.47
C ALA A 16 -7.83 -10.23 15.70
N ALA A 17 -7.83 -11.27 14.87
CA ALA A 17 -6.74 -11.56 13.95
C ALA A 17 -6.69 -10.44 12.90
N VAL A 18 -5.86 -9.42 13.15
CA VAL A 18 -5.55 -8.40 12.15
C VAL A 18 -4.81 -9.10 11.01
N THR A 19 -5.52 -9.41 9.93
CA THR A 19 -4.90 -9.97 8.73
C THR A 19 -3.85 -8.99 8.24
N PRO A 20 -2.60 -9.44 8.01
CA PRO A 20 -1.54 -8.52 7.62
C PRO A 20 -1.83 -7.98 6.21
N LEU A 21 -1.66 -6.67 6.04
CA LEU A 21 -1.97 -5.96 4.81
C LEU A 21 -1.00 -6.39 3.69
N LYS A 22 -1.53 -6.83 2.54
CA LYS A 22 -0.75 -7.18 1.35
C LYS A 22 -0.81 -6.08 0.30
N CYS A 23 0.30 -5.82 -0.38
CA CYS A 23 0.39 -4.81 -1.43
C CYS A 23 1.05 -5.42 -2.68
N ILE A 24 0.77 -4.86 -3.86
CA ILE A 24 1.53 -5.20 -5.07
C ILE A 24 2.86 -4.46 -5.02
N THR A 25 3.94 -5.12 -5.43
CA THR A 25 5.22 -4.47 -5.69
C THR A 25 5.46 -4.36 -7.18
N CYS A 26 6.03 -3.23 -7.60
CA CYS A 26 6.58 -3.04 -8.93
C CYS A 26 7.57 -1.89 -8.88
N HIS A 27 8.83 -2.15 -9.20
CA HIS A 27 9.88 -1.13 -9.14
C HIS A 27 9.97 -0.29 -10.42
N LEU A 28 9.44 -0.79 -11.53
CA LEU A 28 9.51 -0.08 -12.80
C LEU A 28 8.28 -0.40 -13.65
N ARG A 29 7.34 0.55 -13.72
CA ARG A 29 6.20 0.51 -14.63
C ARG A 29 6.19 1.77 -15.49
N THR A 30 6.11 1.59 -16.79
CA THR A 30 5.97 2.65 -17.81
C THR A 30 4.54 2.63 -18.35
N ARG A 31 4.14 3.66 -19.10
CA ARG A 31 2.75 3.86 -19.57
C ARG A 31 2.12 2.63 -20.24
N THR A 32 2.88 1.89 -21.04
CA THR A 32 2.38 0.77 -21.86
C THR A 32 2.63 -0.60 -21.26
N ASP A 33 3.39 -0.69 -20.17
CA ASP A 33 3.86 -1.97 -19.63
C ASP A 33 3.14 -2.38 -18.35
N ARG A 34 3.01 -3.70 -18.13
CA ARG A 34 2.37 -4.28 -16.93
C ARG A 34 3.21 -4.00 -15.68
N CYS A 35 4.43 -4.49 -15.68
CA CYS A 35 5.50 -4.17 -14.73
C CYS A 35 6.78 -4.75 -15.32
N ARG A 36 7.83 -3.95 -15.50
CA ARG A 36 9.08 -4.40 -16.10
C ARG A 36 10.03 -5.03 -15.07
N ARG A 37 9.96 -4.62 -13.80
CA ARG A 37 10.90 -5.08 -12.76
C ARG A 37 10.23 -5.15 -11.38
N GLY A 38 10.52 -6.23 -10.64
CA GLY A 38 10.11 -6.37 -9.24
C GLY A 38 8.61 -6.58 -9.03
N PHE A 39 7.95 -7.21 -10.01
CA PHE A 39 6.57 -7.60 -9.88
C PHE A 39 6.45 -8.73 -8.87
N ASP A 40 5.82 -8.46 -7.73
CA ASP A 40 5.54 -9.42 -6.66
C ASP A 40 4.47 -8.83 -5.73
N SER A 41 4.35 -9.38 -4.52
CA SER A 41 3.58 -8.82 -3.42
C SER A 41 4.44 -8.71 -2.15
N CYS A 42 4.19 -7.68 -1.37
CA CYS A 42 4.78 -7.53 -0.04
C CYS A 42 3.69 -7.59 1.04
N THR A 43 4.08 -8.05 2.22
CA THR A 43 3.25 -7.99 3.43
C THR A 43 3.73 -6.80 4.26
N ALA A 44 2.87 -5.80 4.43
CA ALA A 44 3.18 -4.57 5.14
C ALA A 44 3.48 -4.85 6.62
N GLN A 45 4.62 -4.37 7.07
CA GLN A 45 5.04 -4.43 8.47
C GLN A 45 4.42 -3.31 9.30
N LYS A 46 4.81 -3.24 10.58
CA LYS A 46 4.38 -2.16 11.48
C LYS A 46 4.71 -0.79 10.86
N PHE A 47 3.71 0.08 10.80
CA PHE A 47 3.77 1.43 10.20
C PHE A 47 3.97 1.47 8.68
N GLU A 48 3.87 0.33 8.01
CA GLU A 48 3.83 0.28 6.56
C GLU A 48 2.40 0.30 6.04
N SER A 49 2.25 0.80 4.82
CA SER A 49 1.02 0.71 4.04
C SER A 49 1.36 0.62 2.56
N CYS A 50 0.38 0.28 1.73
CA CYS A 50 0.62 0.22 0.30
C CYS A 50 0.80 1.62 -0.26
N MET A 51 1.81 1.79 -1.11
CA MET A 51 2.16 3.05 -1.75
C MET A 51 2.19 2.87 -3.26
N SER A 52 1.76 3.91 -3.96
CA SER A 52 2.00 4.12 -5.39
C SER A 52 2.64 5.50 -5.56
N LEU A 53 3.78 5.54 -6.26
CA LEU A 53 4.39 6.75 -6.77
C LEU A 53 4.19 6.79 -8.29
N LYS A 54 3.76 7.94 -8.80
CA LYS A 54 3.69 8.25 -10.23
C LYS A 54 4.49 9.50 -10.53
N ILE A 55 5.30 9.45 -11.57
CA ILE A 55 6.12 10.55 -12.04
C ILE A 55 5.59 10.96 -13.42
N PHE A 56 5.14 12.19 -13.53
CA PHE A 56 4.64 12.79 -14.76
C PHE A 56 5.63 13.82 -15.27
N GLN A 57 5.70 13.93 -16.59
CA GLN A 57 6.36 15.03 -17.30
C GLN A 57 5.42 15.46 -18.41
N ASP A 58 5.11 16.77 -18.49
CA ASP A 58 4.14 17.31 -19.43
C ASP A 58 2.78 16.59 -19.36
N ASN A 59 2.32 16.28 -18.15
CA ASN A 59 1.12 15.48 -17.85
C ASN A 59 1.13 14.03 -18.38
N ILE A 60 2.25 13.55 -18.91
CA ILE A 60 2.42 12.17 -19.39
C ILE A 60 3.11 11.36 -18.30
N LEU A 61 2.51 10.22 -17.93
CA LEU A 61 3.11 9.26 -17.01
C LEU A 61 4.40 8.70 -17.60
N GLN A 62 5.52 9.02 -16.97
CA GLN A 62 6.83 8.49 -17.34
C GLN A 62 7.11 7.19 -16.59
N LEU A 63 6.88 7.20 -15.28
CA LEU A 63 7.20 6.09 -14.40
C LEU A 63 6.17 5.93 -13.29
N SER A 64 5.92 4.69 -12.90
CA SER A 64 5.19 4.31 -11.71
C SER A 64 5.94 3.26 -10.89
N TYR A 65 5.84 3.38 -9.58
CA TYR A 65 6.47 2.54 -8.56
C TYR A 65 5.43 2.13 -7.51
N MET A 66 5.47 0.89 -7.04
CA MET A 66 4.53 0.34 -6.07
C MET A 66 5.28 -0.48 -5.02
N VAL A 67 5.05 -0.22 -3.72
CA VAL A 67 5.69 -0.93 -2.59
C VAL A 67 4.88 -0.87 -1.30
N CYS A 68 5.31 -1.64 -0.29
CA CYS A 68 5.02 -1.38 1.13
C CYS A 68 5.94 -0.25 1.61
N GLN A 69 5.37 0.86 2.06
CA GLN A 69 6.10 2.07 2.44
C GLN A 69 5.88 2.39 3.92
N LYS A 70 6.98 2.58 4.66
CA LYS A 70 6.95 3.11 6.02
C LYS A 70 6.49 4.56 6.04
N PHE A 71 5.63 4.90 7.00
CA PHE A 71 5.14 6.26 7.24
C PHE A 71 4.56 6.92 5.98
N CYS A 72 3.85 6.14 5.16
CA CYS A 72 3.27 6.61 3.91
C CYS A 72 2.29 7.77 4.14
N ARG A 73 2.44 8.83 3.34
CA ARG A 73 1.51 9.97 3.27
C ARG A 73 1.23 10.33 1.83
N ASP A 74 -0.01 10.75 1.57
CA ASP A 74 -0.37 11.35 0.31
C ASP A 74 0.39 12.67 0.13
N LEU A 75 1.06 12.81 -1.00
CA LEU A 75 1.87 13.98 -1.32
C LEU A 75 1.87 14.19 -2.83
N THR A 76 1.84 15.45 -3.25
CA THR A 76 2.07 15.82 -4.64
C THR A 76 3.02 17.01 -4.66
N PHE A 77 4.08 16.92 -5.44
CA PHE A 77 5.09 17.96 -5.53
C PHE A 77 5.73 17.98 -6.91
N ASP A 78 6.22 19.16 -7.30
CA ASP A 78 6.92 19.36 -8.56
C ASP A 78 8.42 19.56 -8.32
N LEU A 79 9.24 18.87 -9.10
CA LEU A 79 10.70 18.96 -9.05
C LEU A 79 11.28 18.70 -10.44
N ASN A 80 12.18 19.58 -10.92
CA ASN A 80 12.88 19.42 -12.21
C ASN A 80 11.92 19.16 -13.41
N ASN A 81 10.88 19.98 -13.55
CA ASN A 81 9.82 19.82 -14.58
C ASN A 81 9.09 18.47 -14.56
N ARG A 82 9.01 17.84 -13.38
CA ARG A 82 8.27 16.59 -13.17
C ARG A 82 7.34 16.72 -11.98
N THR A 83 6.15 16.16 -12.11
CA THR A 83 5.17 16.06 -11.03
C THR A 83 5.23 14.67 -10.41
N TYR A 84 5.47 14.62 -9.12
CA TYR A 84 5.54 13.40 -8.32
C TYR A 84 4.25 13.28 -7.51
N VAL A 85 3.53 12.17 -7.71
CA VAL A 85 2.26 11.89 -7.01
C VAL A 85 2.44 10.64 -6.17
N HIS A 86 2.47 10.82 -4.85
CA HIS A 86 2.49 9.75 -3.85
C HIS A 86 1.07 9.51 -3.34
N LYS A 87 0.63 8.26 -3.38
CA LYS A 87 -0.67 7.83 -2.87
C LYS A 87 -0.54 6.61 -1.98
N CYS A 88 -1.23 6.65 -0.85
CA CYS A 88 -1.18 5.63 0.18
C CYS A 88 -2.56 5.02 0.41
N CYS A 89 -2.60 3.72 0.69
CA CYS A 89 -3.85 3.01 0.95
C CYS A 89 -3.65 1.82 1.89
N LYS A 90 -4.74 1.40 2.57
CA LYS A 90 -4.69 0.49 3.72
C LYS A 90 -5.61 -0.74 3.57
N TYR A 91 -5.83 -1.21 2.35
CA TYR A 91 -6.55 -2.46 2.07
C TYR A 91 -5.78 -3.32 1.07
N ASN A 92 -6.02 -4.62 1.05
CA ASN A 92 -5.21 -5.56 0.28
C ASN A 92 -5.15 -5.19 -1.22
N TYR A 93 -3.94 -5.15 -1.76
CA TYR A 93 -3.61 -4.89 -3.17
C TYR A 93 -4.14 -3.56 -3.73
N CYS A 94 -4.45 -2.60 -2.85
CA CYS A 94 -5.07 -1.34 -3.21
C CYS A 94 -4.26 -0.47 -4.18
N ASN A 95 -2.93 -0.56 -4.13
CA ASN A 95 -2.03 0.22 -4.97
C ASN A 95 -2.00 -0.22 -6.44
N SER A 96 -2.66 -1.32 -6.80
CA SER A 96 -2.78 -1.77 -8.20
C SER A 96 -3.73 -0.94 -9.06
N LYS A 97 -4.74 -0.31 -8.43
CA LYS A 97 -5.80 0.47 -9.09
C LYS A 97 -5.50 1.97 -9.15
N ILE A 98 -4.46 2.42 -8.45
CA ILE A 98 -4.12 3.83 -8.27
C ILE A 98 -3.39 4.36 -9.48
#